data_AF-A0A227J9D0-F1
#
_entry.id   AF-A0A227J9D0-F1
#
_cell.length_a   1.000
_cell.length_b   1.000
_cell.length_c   1.000
_cell.angle_alpha   90.00
_cell.angle_beta   90.00
_cell.angle_gamma   90.00
#
_symmetry.space_group_name_H-M   'P 1'
#
loop_
_entity.id
_entity.type
_entity.pdbx_description
1 polymer ?
#
loop_
_entity_poly.entity_id
_entity_poly.type
_entity_poly.pdbx_seq_one_letter_code
_entity_poly.pdbx_strand_id
1 'polypeptide(L)' 'LDTITPESLGVEVVFSQTITEVTPPAQRKAGIKVESVSELLDKLRNEAKVIS' A
#
# COMPACT_ATOMS: atom_id res chain seq x y z
N LEU A 1 3.23 35.57 -6.33
CA LEU A 1 2.56 34.25 -6.29
C LEU A 1 1.24 34.50 -5.58
N ASP A 2 0.14 34.42 -6.32
CA ASP A 2 -1.17 34.74 -5.76
C ASP A 2 -1.70 33.54 -5.00
N THR A 3 -2.11 33.76 -3.75
CA THR A 3 -2.68 32.74 -2.87
C THR A 3 -4.18 32.99 -2.80
N ILE A 4 -4.96 32.06 -3.33
CA ILE A 4 -6.43 32.13 -3.35
C ILE A 4 -6.94 31.20 -2.25
N THR A 5 -7.73 31.71 -1.33
CA THR A 5 -8.33 30.91 -0.25
C THR A 5 -9.75 30.48 -0.63
N PRO A 6 -10.24 29.32 -0.17
CA PRO A 6 -11.58 28.84 -0.49
C PRO A 6 -12.68 29.82 -0.07
N GLU A 7 -12.46 30.64 0.98
CA GLU A 7 -13.42 31.69 1.38
C GLU A 7 -13.61 32.75 0.29
N SER A 8 -12.56 33.07 -0.48
CA SER A 8 -12.63 34.04 -1.58
C SER A 8 -13.51 33.57 -2.75
N LEU A 9 -13.83 32.27 -2.81
CA LEU A 9 -14.70 31.65 -3.80
C LEU A 9 -16.09 31.31 -3.22
N GLY A 10 -16.35 31.63 -1.95
CA GLY A 10 -17.62 31.32 -1.26
C GLY A 10 -17.83 29.83 -0.99
N VAL A 11 -16.77 29.03 -0.93
CA VAL A 11 -16.84 27.58 -0.71
C VAL A 11 -16.43 27.24 0.72
N GLU A 12 -17.29 26.50 1.42
CA GLU A 12 -17.03 26.02 2.79
C GLU A 12 -16.43 24.60 2.77
N VAL A 13 -15.34 24.39 3.50
CA VAL A 13 -14.66 23.10 3.59
C VAL A 13 -15.15 22.36 4.83
N VAL A 14 -16.10 21.44 4.64
CA VAL A 14 -16.64 20.60 5.71
C VAL A 14 -16.12 19.18 5.57
N PHE A 15 -15.52 18.64 6.63
CA PHE A 15 -15.07 17.25 6.68
C PHE A 15 -16.23 16.33 7.07
N SER A 16 -16.62 15.43 6.18
CA SER A 16 -17.66 14.42 6.44
C SER A 16 -17.13 13.14 7.09
N GLN A 17 -15.81 12.99 7.21
CA GLN A 17 -15.15 11.78 7.70
C GLN A 17 -14.08 12.13 8.72
N THR A 18 -13.95 11.29 9.75
CA THR A 18 -12.94 11.43 10.81
C THR A 18 -11.89 10.35 10.66
N ILE A 19 -10.62 10.75 10.50
CA ILE A 19 -9.49 9.82 10.49
C ILE A 19 -9.23 9.37 11.93
N THR A 20 -9.52 8.11 12.21
CA THR A 20 -9.43 7.57 13.58
C THR A 20 -8.00 7.16 13.93
N GLU A 21 -7.26 6.59 12.98
CA GLU A 21 -5.88 6.16 13.17
C GLU A 21 -5.17 6.09 11.81
N VAL A 22 -3.85 6.30 11.82
CA VAL A 22 -3.00 6.15 10.64
C VAL A 22 -1.90 5.16 10.99
N THR A 23 -1.97 3.96 10.39
CA THR A 23 -0.96 2.92 10.56
C THR A 23 -0.13 2.77 9.29
N PRO A 24 1.21 2.65 9.39
CA PRO A 24 2.06 2.39 8.23
C PRO A 24 1.74 1.01 7.62
N PRO A 25 1.95 0.83 6.31
CA PRO A 25 1.72 -0.45 5.65
C PRO A 25 2.65 -1.53 6.22
N ALA A 26 2.22 -2.79 6.16
CA ALA A 26 3.02 -3.92 6.60
C ALA A 26 4.36 -3.96 5.84
N GLN A 27 5.46 -4.08 6.58
CA GLN A 27 6.78 -4.18 5.98
C GLN A 27 6.88 -5.46 5.13
N ARG A 28 7.52 -5.33 3.96
CA ARG A 28 7.78 -6.47 3.08
C ARG A 28 8.71 -7.46 3.79
N LYS A 29 8.28 -8.73 3.89
CA LYS A 29 9.13 -9.81 4.43
C LYS A 29 10.37 -9.99 3.56
N ALA A 30 11.49 -10.33 4.19
CA ALA A 30 12.72 -10.67 3.48
C ALA A 30 12.48 -11.87 2.55
N GLY A 31 13.15 -11.87 1.39
CA GLY A 31 13.11 -12.99 0.45
C GLY A 31 13.87 -14.20 0.97
N ILE A 32 13.52 -15.39 0.47
CA ILE A 32 14.16 -16.66 0.80
C ILE A 32 15.12 -17.01 -0.33
N LYS A 33 16.39 -17.34 -0.01
CA LYS A 33 17.32 -17.94 -0.97
C LYS A 33 17.01 -19.43 -1.07
N VAL A 34 16.83 -19.91 -2.29
CA VAL A 34 16.59 -21.33 -2.60
C VAL A 34 17.84 -21.94 -3.23
N GLU A 35 18.08 -23.22 -3.02
CA GLU A 35 19.29 -23.90 -3.48
C GLU A 35 19.15 -24.46 -4.91
N SER A 36 17.91 -24.64 -5.38
CA SER A 36 17.65 -25.28 -6.67
C SER A 36 16.41 -24.76 -7.40
N VAL A 37 16.33 -25.06 -8.70
CA VAL A 37 15.20 -24.67 -9.57
C VAL A 37 13.92 -25.42 -9.22
N SER A 38 14.00 -26.69 -8.77
CA SER A 38 12.82 -27.45 -8.35
C SER A 38 12.19 -26.84 -7.10
N GLU A 39 13.01 -26.43 -6.13
CA GLU A 39 12.57 -25.77 -4.91
C GLU A 39 11.94 -24.41 -5.18
N LEU A 40 12.48 -23.66 -6.15
CA LEU A 40 11.88 -22.41 -6.62
C LEU A 40 10.45 -22.66 -7.16
N LEU A 41 10.29 -23.65 -8.05
CA LEU A 41 9.00 -23.99 -8.66
C LEU A 41 7.98 -24.42 -7.61
N ASP A 42 8.40 -25.23 -6.64
CA ASP A 42 7.54 -25.73 -5.56
C ASP A 42 7.06 -24.58 -4.66
N LYS A 43 7.97 -23.71 -4.20
CA LYS A 43 7.64 -22.54 -3.37
C LYS A 43 6.77 -21.53 -4.11
N LEU A 44 6.98 -21.33 -5.40
CA LEU A 44 6.18 -20.40 -6.20
C LEU A 44 4.74 -20.90 -6.44
N ARG A 45 4.54 -22.21 -6.54
CA ARG A 45 3.20 -22.83 -6.70
C ARG A 45 2.46 -22.96 -5.37
N ASN A 46 3.09 -23.51 -4.35
CA ASN A 46 2.41 -23.90 -3.11
C ASN A 46 2.30 -22.78 -2.08
N GLU A 47 3.39 -22.02 -1.86
CA GLU A 47 3.45 -21.01 -0.80
C GLU A 47 3.07 -19.62 -1.32
N ALA A 48 3.72 -19.18 -2.40
CA ALA A 48 3.52 -17.85 -2.93
C ALA A 48 2.28 -17.75 -3.85
N LYS A 49 1.78 -18.88 -4.36
CA LYS A 49 0.63 -18.99 -5.30
C LYS A 49 0.72 -18.01 -6.48
N VAL A 50 1.92 -17.77 -6.99
CA VAL A 50 2.17 -16.84 -8.10
C VAL A 50 2.00 -17.54 -9.44
N ILE A 51 2.25 -18.85 -9.49
CA ILE A 51 2.17 -19.67 -10.70
C ILE A 51 1.12 -20.75 -10.44
N SER A 52 0.08 -20.79 -11.26
CA SER A 52 -0.96 -21.82 -11.28
C SER A 52 -0.53 -23.06 -12.05
#